data_AF-A0A2U9AZU7-F1
#
_entry.id   AF-A0A2U9AZU7-F1
#
_cell.length_a   1.000
_cell.length_b   1.000
_cell.length_c   1.000
_cell.angle_alpha   90.00
_cell.angle_beta   90.00
_cell.angle_gamma   90.00
#
_symmetry.space_group_name_H-M   'P 1'
#
loop_
_entity.id
_entity.type
_entity.pdbx_description
1 polymer ?
#
loop_
_entity_poly.entity_id
_entity_poly.type
_entity_poly.pdbx_seq_one_letter_code
_entity_poly.pdbx_strand_id
1 'polypeptide(L)'
;MSVRSGAGRVAFSAIRNTNHEPSEMSNRTMTIYFDQILVNVGGHFDPARSIFVAPRKGVYSFSFHVVKVYNRQTIQVSLVVSGWPVISAFAGDQDVTREAATNAGLVMMERGDKASLKLERGNLMGGWKFSTFSGFLVFPLDRRLVDHVMPTDGSSPLSAEDQPPRERVRSLRRIRRQMDERFRCQRPAEFTRRFQVKRCVSKEKTLSN
;
A
#
# COMPACT_ATOMS: atom_id res chain seq x y z
N MET A 1 3.33 33.93 -24.57
CA MET A 1 3.52 32.48 -24.80
C MET A 1 3.21 31.75 -23.50
N SER A 2 2.11 31.00 -23.45
CA SER A 2 1.68 30.30 -22.23
C SER A 2 2.45 28.98 -22.12
N VAL A 3 3.44 28.96 -21.24
CA VAL A 3 4.06 27.70 -20.80
C VAL A 3 2.99 27.00 -19.97
N ARG A 4 2.22 26.09 -20.59
CA ARG A 4 1.47 25.06 -19.84
C ARG A 4 2.52 24.16 -19.20
N SER A 5 3.11 24.64 -18.10
CA SER A 5 4.07 23.93 -17.28
C SER A 5 3.49 22.57 -16.92
N GLY A 6 4.18 21.50 -17.29
CA GLY A 6 4.15 20.10 -16.81
C GLY A 6 3.08 19.56 -15.84
N ALA A 7 1.86 20.09 -15.79
CA ALA A 7 0.91 19.95 -14.67
C ALA A 7 0.28 18.54 -14.53
N GLY A 8 0.66 17.61 -15.39
CA GLY A 8 0.26 16.20 -15.33
C GLY A 8 1.41 15.22 -15.13
N ARG A 9 2.67 15.67 -15.11
CA ARG A 9 3.84 14.79 -14.97
C ARG A 9 4.28 14.78 -13.51
N VAL A 10 4.11 13.64 -12.85
CA VAL A 10 4.51 13.43 -11.46
C VAL A 10 5.18 12.08 -11.35
N ALA A 11 6.44 12.07 -10.92
CA ALA A 11 7.19 10.84 -10.71
C ALA A 11 8.32 11.09 -9.70
N PHE A 12 8.61 10.09 -8.88
CA PHE A 12 9.77 10.10 -8.01
C PHE A 12 10.44 8.72 -7.99
N SER A 13 11.73 8.72 -7.70
CA SER A 13 12.51 7.52 -7.43
C SER A 13 13.63 7.87 -6.47
N ALA A 14 13.72 7.12 -5.38
CA ALA A 14 14.67 7.31 -4.30
C ALA A 14 15.33 5.98 -3.93
N ILE A 15 16.59 6.04 -3.55
CA ILE A 15 17.39 4.88 -3.17
C ILE A 15 18.13 5.13 -1.86
N ARG A 16 18.41 4.04 -1.14
CA ARG A 16 19.34 4.05 -0.01
C ARG A 16 20.74 3.68 -0.52
N ASN A 17 21.69 4.60 -0.44
CA ASN A 17 23.06 4.36 -0.94
C ASN A 17 24.07 4.03 0.16
N THR A 18 23.66 4.13 1.43
CA THR A 18 24.51 3.90 2.60
C THR A 18 24.04 2.73 3.46
N ASN A 19 25.00 2.09 4.15
CA ASN A 19 24.72 1.08 5.18
C ASN A 19 24.59 1.70 6.58
N HIS A 20 24.36 3.00 6.68
CA HIS A 20 24.22 3.64 7.99
C HIS A 20 22.98 3.11 8.72
N GLU A 21 23.17 2.88 10.01
CA GLU A 21 22.12 2.50 10.95
C GLU A 21 20.95 3.51 10.94
N PRO A 22 19.75 3.07 11.36
CA PRO A 22 18.62 3.97 11.50
C PRO A 22 18.95 5.10 12.48
N SER A 23 18.60 6.33 12.11
CA SER A 23 18.68 7.46 13.04
C SER A 23 17.67 7.28 14.18
N GLU A 24 17.86 7.98 15.31
CA GLU A 24 16.88 7.98 16.40
C GLU A 24 15.47 8.35 15.92
N MET A 25 15.38 9.27 14.95
CA MET A 25 14.11 9.67 14.34
C MET A 25 13.46 8.52 13.56
N SER A 26 14.25 7.72 12.84
CA SER A 26 13.76 6.53 12.14
C SER A 26 13.29 5.46 13.10
N ASN A 27 14.01 5.24 14.20
CA ASN A 27 13.58 4.30 15.24
C ASN A 27 12.28 4.74 15.94
N ARG A 28 12.04 6.04 16.09
CA ARG A 28 10.77 6.55 16.69
C ARG A 28 9.60 6.53 15.72
N THR A 29 9.82 6.93 14.48
CA THR A 29 8.75 7.05 13.47
C THR A 29 8.45 5.74 12.74
N MET A 30 9.41 4.80 12.78
CA MET A 30 9.47 3.60 11.95
C MET A 30 9.39 3.89 10.45
N THR A 31 9.65 5.13 10.03
CA THR A 31 9.70 5.50 8.62
C THR A 31 11.04 5.08 8.02
N ILE A 32 11.00 4.48 6.83
CA ILE A 32 12.18 4.06 6.09
C ILE A 32 12.68 5.24 5.25
N TYR A 33 13.95 5.61 5.46
CA TYR A 33 14.55 6.77 4.81
C TYR A 33 15.38 6.41 3.58
N PHE A 34 15.36 7.29 2.59
CA PHE A 34 16.14 7.19 1.35
C PHE A 34 16.99 8.46 1.20
N ASP A 35 18.32 8.31 1.15
CA ASP A 35 19.25 9.43 1.16
C ASP A 35 19.54 10.02 -0.22
N GLN A 36 19.28 9.27 -1.29
CA GLN A 36 19.57 9.70 -2.65
C GLN A 36 18.31 9.70 -3.51
N ILE A 37 18.05 10.85 -4.15
CA ILE A 37 16.94 11.03 -5.09
C ILE A 37 17.45 10.90 -6.52
N LEU A 38 16.87 9.96 -7.27
CA LEU A 38 17.17 9.77 -8.69
C LEU A 38 16.23 10.57 -9.57
N VAL A 39 14.95 10.63 -9.20
CA VAL A 39 13.88 11.31 -9.94
C VAL A 39 12.98 12.04 -8.95
N ASN A 40 12.59 13.29 -9.25
CA ASN A 40 11.59 14.04 -8.48
C ASN A 40 10.84 15.04 -9.36
N VAL A 41 10.20 14.53 -10.42
CA VAL A 41 9.41 15.34 -11.35
C VAL A 41 8.18 15.88 -10.61
N GLY A 42 8.08 17.21 -10.54
CA GLY A 42 7.04 17.93 -9.80
C GLY A 42 7.44 18.32 -8.37
N GLY A 43 8.55 17.80 -7.83
CA GLY A 43 9.04 18.18 -6.50
C GLY A 43 8.11 17.74 -5.36
N HIS A 44 7.40 16.61 -5.54
CA HIS A 44 6.37 16.13 -4.62
C HIS A 44 6.85 15.02 -3.67
N PHE A 45 8.11 14.61 -3.79
CA PHE A 45 8.77 13.76 -2.80
C PHE A 45 9.66 14.62 -1.90
N ASP A 46 9.43 14.55 -0.58
CA ASP A 46 10.24 15.19 0.45
C ASP A 46 11.33 14.21 0.92
N PRO A 47 12.61 14.42 0.55
CA PRO A 47 13.70 13.52 0.91
C PRO A 47 13.97 13.51 2.42
N ALA A 48 13.79 14.63 3.12
CA ALA A 48 14.08 14.74 4.55
C ALA A 48 13.13 13.88 5.40
N ARG A 49 11.91 13.65 4.89
CA ARG A 49 10.90 12.81 5.55
C ARG A 49 10.68 11.46 4.84
N SER A 50 11.19 11.31 3.62
CA SER A 50 10.90 10.18 2.73
C SER A 50 9.39 9.98 2.50
N ILE A 51 8.69 11.10 2.30
CA ILE A 51 7.23 11.16 2.10
C ILE A 51 6.93 11.72 0.71
N PHE A 52 6.11 11.02 -0.05
CA PHE A 52 5.47 11.54 -1.24
C PHE A 52 4.14 12.22 -0.88
N VAL A 53 3.88 13.42 -1.41
CA VAL A 53 2.62 14.15 -1.21
C VAL A 53 1.90 14.27 -2.55
N ALA A 54 0.71 13.69 -2.67
CA ALA A 54 -0.06 13.74 -3.90
C ALA A 54 -0.46 15.19 -4.24
N PRO A 55 -0.04 15.76 -5.39
CA PRO A 55 -0.37 17.13 -5.75
C PRO A 55 -1.81 17.31 -6.24
N ARG A 56 -2.46 16.23 -6.67
CA ARG A 56 -3.81 16.22 -7.23
C ARG A 56 -4.46 14.84 -7.10
N LYS A 57 -5.79 14.81 -7.25
CA LYS A 57 -6.55 13.56 -7.29
C LYS A 57 -6.15 12.71 -8.50
N GLY A 58 -5.90 11.43 -8.29
CA GLY A 58 -5.52 10.52 -9.36
C GLY A 58 -5.20 9.10 -8.90
N VAL A 59 -4.86 8.26 -9.87
CA VAL A 59 -4.34 6.90 -9.61
C VAL A 59 -2.83 6.96 -9.67
N TYR A 60 -2.18 6.53 -8.60
CA TYR A 60 -0.73 6.50 -8.45
C TYR A 60 -0.23 5.06 -8.40
N SER A 61 0.90 4.81 -9.04
CA SER A 61 1.64 3.55 -8.92
C SER A 61 2.78 3.72 -7.95
N PHE A 62 2.93 2.75 -7.04
CA PHE A 62 4.06 2.67 -6.13
C PHE A 62 4.72 1.30 -6.22
N SER A 63 6.05 1.29 -6.18
CA SER A 63 6.87 0.10 -6.11
C SER A 63 8.00 0.33 -5.11
N PHE A 64 8.24 -0.67 -4.28
CA PHE A 64 9.33 -0.63 -3.31
C PHE A 64 10.04 -1.96 -3.19
N HIS A 65 11.33 -1.87 -2.90
CA HIS A 65 12.19 -3.00 -2.56
C HIS A 65 13.01 -2.58 -1.36
N VAL A 66 12.77 -3.16 -0.19
CA VAL A 66 13.56 -2.88 1.01
C VAL A 66 14.49 -4.04 1.29
N VAL A 67 15.78 -3.82 1.04
CA VAL A 67 16.83 -4.81 1.23
C VAL A 67 17.33 -4.74 2.66
N LYS A 68 17.22 -5.85 3.40
CA LYS A 68 17.90 -6.02 4.68
C LYS A 68 19.22 -6.77 4.49
N VAL A 69 20.23 -6.40 5.28
CA VAL A 69 21.55 -7.03 5.28
C VAL A 69 21.81 -7.65 6.65
N TYR A 70 22.19 -8.94 6.70
CA TYR A 70 22.62 -9.62 7.93
C TYR A 70 21.69 -9.44 9.15
N ASN A 71 20.37 -9.51 8.93
CA ASN A 71 19.40 -9.44 10.02
C ASN A 71 18.58 -10.73 10.12
N ARG A 72 18.72 -11.43 11.25
CA ARG A 72 17.98 -12.66 11.56
C ARG A 72 16.50 -12.42 11.91
N GLN A 73 16.11 -11.17 12.12
CA GLN A 73 14.71 -10.83 12.36
C GLN A 73 13.93 -10.73 11.04
N THR A 74 12.69 -11.18 11.09
CA THR A 74 11.70 -10.93 10.04
C THR A 74 11.27 -9.47 10.09
N ILE A 75 11.35 -8.80 8.94
CA ILE A 75 10.83 -7.45 8.76
C ILE A 75 9.49 -7.48 8.06
N GLN A 76 8.63 -6.53 8.39
CA GLN A 76 7.40 -6.22 7.67
C GLN A 76 7.47 -4.76 7.23
N VAL A 77 7.41 -4.54 5.92
CA VAL A 77 7.39 -3.20 5.33
C VAL A 77 6.04 -2.95 4.71
N SER A 78 5.42 -1.83 5.06
CA SER A 78 4.12 -1.43 4.55
C SER A 78 4.18 -0.09 3.84
N LEU A 79 3.54 -0.01 2.68
CA LEU A 79 3.19 1.26 2.06
C LEU A 79 2.02 1.85 2.84
N VAL A 80 2.24 3.01 3.44
CA VAL A 80 1.26 3.72 4.27
C VAL A 80 0.79 4.96 3.54
N VAL A 81 -0.51 5.07 3.32
CA VAL A 81 -1.16 6.23 2.71
C VAL A 81 -2.05 6.90 3.75
N SER A 82 -1.76 8.18 4.04
CA SER A 82 -2.48 9.01 5.00
C SER A 82 -2.67 8.33 6.37
N GLY A 83 -1.66 7.56 6.80
CA GLY A 83 -1.61 6.86 8.08
C GLY A 83 -2.09 5.40 8.06
N TRP A 84 -2.68 4.93 6.97
CA TRP A 84 -3.21 3.57 6.84
C TRP A 84 -2.34 2.68 5.96
N PRO A 85 -1.99 1.45 6.40
CA PRO A 85 -1.24 0.51 5.59
C PRO A 85 -2.11 -0.01 4.43
N VAL A 86 -1.59 0.06 3.20
CA VAL A 86 -2.31 -0.31 1.97
C VAL A 86 -1.83 -1.67 1.45
N ILE A 87 -0.52 -1.83 1.29
CA ILE A 87 0.13 -3.09 0.88
C ILE A 87 1.34 -3.34 1.77
N SER A 88 1.63 -4.61 2.03
CA SER A 88 2.75 -5.03 2.90
C SER A 88 3.61 -6.07 2.22
N ALA A 89 4.89 -6.12 2.60
CA ALA A 89 5.86 -7.12 2.18
C ALA A 89 6.63 -7.63 3.40
N PHE A 90 7.13 -8.85 3.31
CA PHE A 90 7.90 -9.49 4.37
C PHE A 90 9.26 -9.94 3.83
N ALA A 91 10.27 -9.90 4.69
CA ALA A 91 11.57 -10.53 4.47
C ALA A 91 12.05 -11.13 5.79
N GLY A 92 12.25 -12.45 5.86
CA GLY A 92 12.54 -13.16 7.09
C GLY A 92 13.41 -14.39 6.99
N ASP A 93 13.97 -14.70 5.81
CA ASP A 93 14.89 -15.82 5.66
C ASP A 93 16.18 -15.56 6.45
N GLN A 94 16.58 -16.53 7.26
CA GLN A 94 17.73 -16.45 8.14
C GLN A 94 19.01 -16.96 7.48
N ASP A 95 18.87 -17.73 6.41
CA ASP A 95 19.98 -18.39 5.72
C ASP A 95 20.52 -17.55 4.54
N VAL A 96 19.93 -16.38 4.30
CA VAL A 96 20.28 -15.48 3.19
C VAL A 96 20.97 -14.22 3.72
N THR A 97 22.08 -13.84 3.08
CA THR A 97 22.86 -12.66 3.46
C THR A 97 22.16 -11.34 3.13
N ARG A 98 21.30 -11.34 2.11
CA ARG A 98 20.48 -10.21 1.68
C ARG A 98 19.11 -10.68 1.19
N GLU A 99 18.07 -10.08 1.72
CA GLU A 99 16.70 -10.38 1.36
C GLU A 99 15.92 -9.08 1.17
N ALA A 100 14.97 -9.05 0.23
CA ALA A 100 14.22 -7.86 -0.11
C ALA A 100 12.73 -8.03 0.17
N ALA A 101 12.18 -7.20 1.06
CA ALA A 101 10.74 -7.03 1.19
C ALA A 101 10.25 -6.19 0.01
N THR A 102 9.61 -6.86 -0.96
CA THR A 102 9.19 -6.26 -2.23
C THR A 102 7.68 -6.30 -2.39
N ASN A 103 7.06 -5.19 -2.77
CA ASN A 103 5.68 -5.16 -3.25
C ASN A 103 5.44 -3.94 -4.15
N ALA A 104 4.34 -3.95 -4.88
CA ALA A 104 3.90 -2.85 -5.73
C ALA A 104 2.37 -2.82 -5.81
N GLY A 105 1.80 -1.64 -6.07
CA GLY A 105 0.35 -1.49 -6.18
C GLY A 105 -0.08 -0.14 -6.74
N LEU A 106 -1.33 -0.11 -7.19
CA LEU A 106 -2.02 1.10 -7.62
C LEU A 106 -2.92 1.59 -6.49
N VAL A 107 -2.86 2.89 -6.19
CA VAL A 107 -3.64 3.52 -5.11
C VAL A 107 -4.27 4.81 -5.62
N MET A 108 -5.54 5.02 -5.31
CA MET A 108 -6.19 6.33 -5.50
C MET A 108 -5.78 7.26 -4.37
N MET A 109 -5.31 8.45 -4.70
CA MET A 109 -4.95 9.47 -3.72
C MET A 109 -5.63 10.79 -4.05
N GLU A 110 -6.03 11.52 -3.02
CA GLU A 110 -6.50 12.89 -3.08
C GLU A 110 -5.35 13.89 -2.97
N ARG A 111 -5.61 15.16 -3.31
CA ARG A 111 -4.61 16.22 -3.13
C ARG A 111 -4.25 16.35 -1.64
N GLY A 112 -2.96 16.25 -1.33
CA GLY A 112 -2.42 16.36 0.02
C GLY A 112 -2.25 15.03 0.75
N ASP A 113 -2.73 13.91 0.19
CA ASP A 113 -2.47 12.59 0.76
C ASP A 113 -0.97 12.29 0.77
N LYS A 114 -0.54 11.59 1.82
CA LYS A 114 0.87 11.31 2.08
C LYS A 114 1.15 9.82 1.94
N ALA A 115 2.06 9.44 1.05
CA ALA A 115 2.53 8.06 0.90
C ALA A 115 3.96 7.93 1.45
N SER A 116 4.21 6.90 2.24
CA SER A 116 5.53 6.61 2.83
C SER A 116 5.67 5.12 3.11
N LEU A 117 6.90 4.65 3.29
CA LEU A 117 7.15 3.28 3.73
C LEU A 117 7.39 3.25 5.25
N LYS A 118 6.70 2.34 5.93
CA LYS A 118 6.89 2.08 7.35
C LYS A 118 7.36 0.66 7.61
N LEU A 119 8.22 0.53 8.60
CA LEU A 119 8.64 -0.73 9.18
C LEU A 119 7.67 -1.09 10.32
N GLU A 120 6.64 -1.87 10.01
CA GLU A 120 5.62 -2.28 10.98
C GLU A 120 6.15 -3.34 11.97
N ARG A 121 7.15 -4.11 11.55
CA ARG A 121 7.79 -5.15 12.38
C ARG A 121 9.27 -5.30 12.05
N GLY A 122 10.06 -5.60 13.07
CA GLY A 122 11.50 -5.85 12.97
C GLY A 122 12.34 -4.59 13.09
N ASN A 123 13.59 -4.65 12.63
CA ASN A 123 14.51 -3.51 12.56
C ASN A 123 15.33 -3.58 11.27
N LEU A 124 16.00 -2.49 10.91
CA LEU A 124 16.93 -2.45 9.77
C LEU A 124 18.38 -2.27 10.26
N MET A 125 18.73 -2.97 11.34
CA MET A 125 20.11 -3.02 11.85
C MET A 125 21.04 -3.59 10.77
N GLY A 126 22.25 -3.04 10.64
CA GLY A 126 23.18 -3.35 9.56
C GLY A 126 22.95 -2.52 8.29
N GLY A 127 21.93 -1.66 8.29
CA GLY A 127 21.57 -0.79 7.17
C GLY A 127 20.73 -1.49 6.11
N TRP A 128 20.17 -0.68 5.21
CA TRP A 128 19.27 -1.12 4.14
C TRP A 128 19.70 -0.59 2.76
N LYS A 129 21.01 -0.57 2.49
CA LYS A 129 21.56 -0.15 1.20
C LYS A 129 20.96 -0.97 0.05
N PHE A 130 20.84 -0.34 -1.11
CA PHE A 130 20.20 -0.86 -2.32
C PHE A 130 18.67 -0.91 -2.25
N SER A 131 18.07 -0.50 -1.13
CA SER A 131 16.63 -0.32 -1.07
C SER A 131 16.17 0.78 -2.02
N THR A 132 15.02 0.58 -2.64
CA THR A 132 14.42 1.51 -3.60
C THR A 132 12.97 1.79 -3.24
N PHE A 133 12.56 3.04 -3.49
CA PHE A 133 11.16 3.45 -3.41
C PHE A 133 10.87 4.39 -4.57
N SER A 134 9.86 4.04 -5.37
CA SER A 134 9.49 4.81 -6.55
C SER A 134 7.98 4.86 -6.71
N GLY A 135 7.52 5.89 -7.42
CA GLY A 135 6.13 6.01 -7.77
C GLY A 135 5.85 7.15 -8.74
N PHE A 136 4.70 7.08 -9.40
CA PHE A 136 4.31 8.06 -10.41
C PHE A 136 2.78 8.14 -10.54
N LEU A 137 2.30 9.28 -11.04
CA LEU A 137 0.90 9.47 -11.42
C LEU A 137 0.64 8.72 -12.72
N VAL A 138 -0.28 7.74 -12.70
CA VAL A 138 -0.70 7.02 -13.90
C VAL A 138 -1.64 7.89 -14.72
N PHE A 139 -2.68 8.41 -14.08
CA PHE A 139 -3.58 9.40 -14.67
C PHE A 139 -4.29 10.22 -13.58
N PRO A 140 -4.54 11.52 -13.83
CA PRO A 140 -5.35 12.33 -12.95
C PRO A 140 -6.83 11.95 -13.06
N LEU A 141 -7.54 11.99 -11.94
CA LEU A 141 -8.99 11.84 -11.89
C LEU A 141 -9.60 13.24 -11.79
N ASP A 142 -9.73 13.91 -12.94
CA ASP A 142 -10.48 15.16 -13.00
C ASP A 142 -11.97 14.88 -12.90
N ARG A 143 -12.72 15.75 -12.21
CA ARG A 143 -14.20 15.66 -12.07
C ARG A 143 -14.96 15.61 -13.41
N ARG A 144 -14.30 15.83 -14.56
CA ARG A 144 -14.92 15.79 -15.89
C ARG A 144 -15.00 14.40 -16.52
N LEU A 145 -14.36 13.39 -15.93
CA LEU A 145 -14.30 12.03 -16.51
C LEU A 145 -15.28 11.04 -15.88
N VAL A 146 -16.08 11.46 -14.90
CA VAL A 146 -17.10 10.57 -14.28
C VAL A 146 -18.44 10.63 -15.02
N ASP A 147 -18.66 11.62 -15.89
CA ASP A 147 -19.90 11.76 -16.68
C ASP A 147 -19.92 10.86 -17.94
N HIS A 148 -18.82 10.17 -18.28
CA HIS A 148 -18.73 9.34 -19.49
C HIS A 148 -18.55 7.83 -19.25
N VAL A 149 -18.53 7.36 -18.00
CA VAL A 149 -18.41 5.91 -17.69
C VAL A 149 -19.70 5.33 -17.11
N MET A 150 -20.75 6.12 -16.89
CA MET A 150 -22.08 5.62 -16.56
C MET A 150 -23.12 6.39 -17.36
N PRO A 151 -23.81 5.79 -18.34
CA PRO A 151 -25.02 6.37 -18.88
C PRO A 151 -26.02 6.48 -17.74
N THR A 152 -26.31 7.69 -17.27
CA THR A 152 -27.52 7.94 -16.50
C THR A 152 -28.67 7.89 -17.48
N ASP A 153 -29.31 6.73 -17.59
CA ASP A 153 -30.63 6.64 -18.20
C ASP A 153 -31.52 7.67 -17.50
N GLY A 154 -32.07 8.56 -18.31
CA GLY A 154 -32.97 9.62 -17.88
C GLY A 154 -34.15 9.03 -17.12
N SER A 155 -34.16 9.25 -15.82
CA SER A 155 -35.37 9.30 -15.03
C SER A 155 -35.09 10.17 -13.81
N SER A 156 -35.57 11.41 -13.86
CA SER A 156 -35.68 12.28 -12.69
C SER A 156 -36.55 11.58 -11.65
N PRO A 157 -36.11 11.35 -10.41
CA PRO A 157 -37.03 10.97 -9.35
C PRO A 157 -37.68 12.22 -8.79
N LEU A 158 -39.01 12.22 -8.77
CA LEU A 158 -39.83 13.16 -8.05
C LEU A 158 -39.39 13.29 -6.59
N SER A 159 -39.57 14.50 -6.06
CA SER A 159 -39.32 14.95 -4.69
C SER A 159 -39.76 13.93 -3.62
N ALA A 160 -38.83 13.62 -2.70
CA ALA A 160 -38.98 12.63 -1.65
C ALA A 160 -39.76 13.13 -0.41
N GLU A 161 -40.96 13.69 -0.61
CA GLU A 161 -41.83 14.09 0.53
C GLU A 161 -43.17 13.34 0.65
N ASP A 162 -43.49 12.36 -0.20
CA ASP A 162 -44.86 11.81 -0.21
C ASP A 162 -45.00 10.28 -0.15
N GLN A 163 -44.19 9.58 0.67
CA GLN A 163 -44.35 8.12 0.88
C GLN A 163 -44.54 7.69 2.35
N PRO A 164 -45.52 6.80 2.63
CA PRO A 164 -45.98 6.52 3.99
C PRO A 164 -45.02 5.65 4.83
N PRO A 165 -45.13 5.69 6.18
CA PRO A 165 -44.04 5.35 7.10
C PRO A 165 -43.64 3.87 7.23
N ARG A 166 -44.28 2.95 6.49
CA ARG A 166 -44.16 1.50 6.76
C ARG A 166 -42.97 0.81 6.09
N GLU A 167 -42.31 1.42 5.11
CA GLU A 167 -41.17 0.79 4.41
C GLU A 167 -39.78 1.15 4.97
N ARG A 168 -39.63 2.25 5.71
CA ARG A 168 -38.34 2.61 6.37
C ARG A 168 -37.92 1.62 7.45
N VAL A 169 -38.86 0.92 8.09
CA VAL A 169 -38.55 0.00 9.20
C VAL A 169 -38.06 -1.37 8.69
N ARG A 170 -38.40 -1.76 7.45
CA ARG A 170 -37.95 -3.04 6.88
C ARG A 170 -36.53 -2.98 6.32
N SER A 171 -36.11 -1.85 5.75
CA SER A 171 -34.76 -1.67 5.20
C SER A 171 -33.69 -1.59 6.29
N LEU A 172 -33.94 -0.88 7.38
CA LEU A 172 -32.99 -0.75 8.51
C LEU A 172 -32.79 -2.06 9.28
N ARG A 173 -33.79 -2.95 9.33
CA ARG A 173 -33.64 -4.30 9.94
C ARG A 173 -32.77 -5.24 9.12
N ARG A 174 -32.70 -5.06 7.79
CA ARG A 174 -31.84 -5.87 6.90
C ARG A 174 -30.36 -5.50 7.04
N ILE A 175 -30.07 -4.20 7.17
CA ILE A 175 -28.69 -3.70 7.32
C ILE A 175 -28.09 -4.09 8.68
N ARG A 176 -28.88 -4.07 9.76
CA ARG A 176 -28.41 -4.46 11.10
C ARG A 176 -28.06 -5.95 11.21
N ARG A 177 -28.78 -6.83 10.49
CA ARG A 177 -28.50 -8.27 10.45
C ARG A 177 -27.20 -8.60 9.70
N GLN A 178 -26.87 -7.82 8.67
CA GLN A 178 -25.71 -8.06 7.81
C GLN A 178 -24.40 -7.52 8.39
N MET A 179 -24.46 -6.60 9.36
CA MET A 179 -23.29 -6.19 10.15
C MET A 179 -22.97 -7.18 11.28
N ASP A 180 -23.97 -7.77 11.94
CA ASP A 180 -23.74 -8.75 13.03
C ASP A 180 -23.11 -10.07 12.54
N GLU A 181 -23.35 -10.49 11.29
CA GLU A 181 -22.73 -11.71 10.72
C GLU A 181 -21.25 -11.54 10.37
N ARG A 182 -20.79 -10.33 10.03
CA ARG A 182 -19.37 -10.10 9.69
C ARG A 182 -18.46 -9.99 10.91
N PHE A 183 -19.01 -9.69 12.09
CA PHE A 183 -18.24 -9.64 13.34
C PHE A 183 -18.10 -11.00 14.04
N ARG A 184 -18.68 -12.09 13.49
CA ARG A 184 -18.65 -13.41 14.14
C ARG A 184 -17.50 -14.32 13.71
N CYS A 185 -16.65 -13.91 12.78
CA CYS A 185 -15.49 -14.69 12.31
C CYS A 185 -14.17 -13.98 12.64
N GLN A 186 -13.83 -13.91 13.92
CA GLN A 186 -12.45 -13.86 14.41
C GLN A 186 -12.43 -14.06 15.93
N ARG A 187 -12.47 -15.33 16.37
CA ARG A 187 -11.89 -15.73 17.64
C ARG A 187 -10.94 -16.92 17.38
N PRO A 188 -9.72 -16.93 17.95
CA PRO A 188 -8.80 -18.04 17.80
C PRO A 188 -9.27 -19.22 18.67
N ALA A 189 -9.39 -20.41 18.06
CA ALA A 189 -9.50 -21.66 18.81
C ALA A 189 -8.08 -22.19 19.06
N GLU A 190 -7.64 -22.15 20.31
CA GLU A 190 -6.48 -22.92 20.76
C GLU A 190 -6.83 -24.41 20.94
N PHE A 191 -5.83 -25.25 20.66
CA PHE A 191 -5.61 -26.61 21.19
C PHE A 191 -6.60 -27.70 20.71
N THR A 192 -6.18 -28.78 20.04
CA THR A 192 -5.17 -29.75 20.51
C THR A 192 -4.88 -30.81 19.41
N ARG A 193 -3.65 -31.37 19.48
CA ARG A 193 -3.19 -32.70 19.00
C ARG A 193 -2.53 -32.82 17.62
N ARG A 194 -1.22 -33.10 17.70
CA ARG A 194 -0.47 -34.17 17.01
C ARG A 194 -1.07 -34.65 15.68
N PHE A 195 -0.34 -34.48 14.58
CA PHE A 195 0.46 -35.54 13.97
C PHE A 195 1.21 -34.95 12.76
N GLN A 196 2.32 -35.62 12.44
CA GLN A 196 3.31 -35.31 11.41
C GLN A 196 2.73 -35.00 10.02
N VAL A 197 3.63 -34.52 9.14
CA VAL A 197 3.78 -34.81 7.68
C VAL A 197 3.86 -33.50 6.90
N LYS A 198 4.74 -33.26 5.93
CA LYS A 198 5.98 -33.89 5.43
C LYS A 198 6.66 -32.79 4.59
N ARG A 199 7.99 -32.87 4.47
CA ARG A 199 8.78 -32.22 3.41
C ARG A 199 8.12 -32.40 2.04
N CYS A 200 7.97 -31.32 1.28
CA CYS A 200 7.85 -31.41 -0.19
C CYS A 200 9.25 -31.18 -0.77
N VAL A 201 9.89 -32.29 -1.16
CA VAL A 201 11.00 -32.30 -2.11
C VAL A 201 10.37 -32.54 -3.47
N SER A 202 10.60 -31.65 -4.43
CA SER A 202 10.22 -31.91 -5.82
C SER A 202 11.12 -33.01 -6.39
N LYS A 203 10.49 -34.03 -6.98
CA LYS A 203 11.13 -34.91 -7.96
C LYS A 203 10.21 -34.97 -9.17
N GLU A 204 10.63 -34.30 -10.24
CA GLU A 204 10.21 -34.62 -11.60
C GLU A 204 10.64 -36.04 -11.94
N LYS A 205 9.70 -36.85 -12.40
CA LYS A 205 9.99 -38.01 -13.26
C LYS A 205 8.85 -38.17 -14.27
N THR A 206 9.20 -37.81 -15.51
CA THR A 206 8.85 -38.43 -16.78
C THR A 206 7.98 -39.69 -16.74
N LEU A 207 6.88 -39.67 -17.49
CA LEU A 207 6.19 -40.86 -18.00
C LEU A 207 6.33 -40.88 -19.53
N SER A 208 6.96 -41.93 -20.05
CA SER A 208 6.72 -42.44 -21.40
C SER A 208 6.57 -43.96 -21.31
N ASN A 209 5.58 -44.43 -22.06
CA ASN A 209 5.15 -45.79 -22.38
C ASN A 209 4.07 -46.40 -21.48
#